data_AF-A0A8T3S837-F1
#
_entry.id   AF-A0A8T3S837-F1
#
_cell.length_a   1.000
_cell.length_b   1.000
_cell.length_c   1.000
_cell.angle_alpha   90.00
_cell.angle_beta   90.00
_cell.angle_gamma   90.00
#
_symmetry.space_group_name_H-M   'P 1'
#
loop_
_entity.id
_entity.type
_entity.pdbx_description
1 polymer ?
#
loop_
_entity_poly.entity_id
_entity_poly.type
_entity_poly.pdbx_seq_one_letter_code
_entity_poly.pdbx_strand_id
1 'polypeptide(L)' 'MTDQVHKLGEVLRAAREARSVDLPRVERDTKIRERYLSALERGEYRE' A
#
# COMPACT_ATOMS: atom_id res chain seq x y z
N MET A 1 1.51 -6.12 -18.40
CA MET A 1 1.91 -6.58 -17.05
C MET A 1 1.63 -5.55 -15.95
N THR A 2 1.53 -4.25 -16.26
CA THR A 2 1.19 -3.18 -15.31
C THR A 2 -0.22 -3.28 -14.72
N ASP A 3 -1.17 -3.87 -15.45
CA ASP A 3 -2.56 -4.03 -15.03
C ASP A 3 -2.74 -4.80 -13.70
N GLN A 4 -1.98 -5.89 -13.50
CA GLN A 4 -2.01 -6.64 -12.24
C GLN A 4 -1.43 -5.85 -11.06
N VAL A 5 -0.48 -4.97 -11.34
CA VAL A 5 0.18 -4.14 -10.35
C VAL A 5 -0.77 -3.03 -9.87
N HIS A 6 -1.52 -2.42 -10.79
CA HIS A 6 -2.60 -1.49 -10.43
C HIS A 6 -3.66 -2.17 -9.57
N LYS A 7 -4.04 -3.41 -9.91
CA LYS A 7 -5.01 -4.19 -9.12
C LYS A 7 -4.52 -4.50 -7.70
N LEU A 8 -3.22 -4.75 -7.51
CA LEU A 8 -2.65 -4.97 -6.18
C LEU A 8 -2.74 -3.71 -5.31
N GLY A 9 -2.39 -2.55 -5.85
CA GLY A 9 -2.45 -1.28 -5.11
C GLY A 9 -3.86 -0.95 -4.63
N GLU A 10 -4.87 -1.18 -5.48
CA GLU A 10 -6.28 -1.02 -5.13
C GLU A 10 -6.72 -1.95 -3.99
N VAL A 11 -6.31 -3.21 -4.03
CA VAL A 11 -6.63 -4.20 -2.97
C VAL A 11 -6.00 -3.79 -1.63
N LEU A 12 -4.75 -3.35 -1.64
CA LEU A 12 -4.05 -2.92 -0.44
C LEU A 12 -4.70 -1.67 0.17
N ARG A 13 -5.03 -0.67 -0.66
CA ARG A 13 -5.72 0.55 -0.23
C ARG A 13 -7.08 0.23 0.39
N ALA A 14 -7.88 -0.60 -0.28
CA ALA A 14 -9.20 -1.00 0.20
C ALA A 14 -9.12 -1.75 1.54
N ALA A 15 -8.14 -2.64 1.71
CA ALA A 15 -7.93 -3.36 2.97
C ALA A 15 -7.54 -2.41 4.12
N ARG A 16 -6.72 -1.39 3.84
CA ARG A 16 -6.33 -0.38 4.82
C ARG A 16 -7.52 0.49 5.24
N GLU A 17 -8.29 0.96 4.27
CA GLU A 17 -9.50 1.78 4.49
C GLU A 17 -10.58 1.01 5.26
N ALA A 18 -10.80 -0.27 4.94
CA ALA A 18 -11.76 -1.13 5.65
C ALA A 18 -11.37 -1.35 7.13
N ARG A 19 -10.09 -1.24 7.46
CA ARG A 19 -9.57 -1.32 8.83
C ARG A 19 -9.50 0.03 9.54
N SER A 20 -9.81 1.13 8.85
CA SER A 20 -9.71 2.50 9.36
C SER A 20 -8.34 2.82 9.97
N VAL A 21 -7.26 2.37 9.33
CA VAL A 21 -5.88 2.63 9.77
C VAL A 21 -5.11 3.49 8.75
N ASP A 22 -4.16 4.27 9.25
CA ASP A 22 -3.26 5.08 8.44
C ASP A 22 -1.97 4.32 8.08
N LEU A 23 -1.18 4.86 7.14
CA LEU A 23 0.09 4.26 6.74
C LEU A 23 1.11 4.16 7.89
N PRO A 24 1.24 5.16 8.79
CA PRO A 24 2.08 5.03 9.98
C PRO A 24 1.69 3.83 10.88
N ARG A 25 0.40 3.52 11.03
CA ARG A 25 -0.05 2.34 11.75
C ARG A 25 0.34 1.05 11.02
N VAL A 26 0.12 1.00 9.71
CA VAL A 26 0.51 -0.16 8.88
C VAL A 26 2.02 -0.39 8.91
N GLU A 27 2.83 0.67 8.91
CA GLU A 27 4.29 0.57 9.05
C GLU A 27 4.69 -0.10 10.37
N ARG A 28 4.06 0.29 11.50
CA ARG A 28 4.35 -0.35 12.79
C ARG A 28 4.00 -1.83 12.80
N ASP A 29 2.91 -2.21 12.13
CA ASP A 29 2.38 -3.59 12.13
C ASP A 29 3.13 -4.49 11.14
N THR A 30 3.58 -3.96 10.00
CA THR A 30 4.22 -4.72 8.90
C THR A 30 5.73 -4.55 8.82
N LYS A 31 6.29 -3.52 9.46
CA LYS A 31 7.69 -3.07 9.36
C LYS A 31 8.10 -2.62 7.96
N ILE A 32 7.14 -2.33 7.09
CA ILE A 32 7.36 -1.72 5.77
C ILE A 32 7.23 -0.21 5.95
N ARG A 33 8.26 0.56 5.58
CA ARG A 33 8.22 2.03 5.71
C ARG A 33 7.04 2.62 4.93
N GLU A 34 6.43 3.67 5.47
CA GLU A 34 5.28 4.38 4.91
C GLU A 34 5.48 4.74 3.42
N ARG A 35 6.68 5.20 3.04
CA ARG A 35 7.01 5.52 1.64
C ARG A 35 6.78 4.34 0.69
N TYR A 36 7.12 3.13 1.12
CA TYR A 36 6.96 1.92 0.32
C TYR A 36 5.51 1.43 0.31
N LEU A 37 4.78 1.60 1.42
CA LEU A 37 3.35 1.32 1.47
C LEU A 37 2.55 2.26 0.55
N SER A 38 2.89 3.55 0.53
CA SER A 38 2.30 4.54 -0.40
C SER A 38 2.61 4.17 -1.86
N ALA A 39 3.85 3.81 -2.16
CA ALA A 39 4.26 3.30 -3.47
C ALA A 39 3.46 2.06 -3.89
N LEU A 40 3.30 1.09 -2.98
CA LEU A 40 2.50 -0.12 -3.19
C LEU A 40 1.04 0.21 -3.53
N GLU A 41 0.40 1.12 -2.78
CA GLU A 41 -0.99 1.53 -3.03
C GLU A 41 -1.18 2.30 -4.35
N ARG A 42 -0.14 3.02 -4.82
CA ARG A 42 -0.16 3.79 -6.07
C ARG A 42 0.30 2.98 -7.29
N GLY A 43 0.90 1.81 -7.07
CA GLY A 43 1.56 1.04 -8.11
C GLY A 43 2.89 1.66 -8.58
N GLU A 44 3.51 2.52 -7.77
CA GLU A 44 4.70 3.31 -8.11
C GLU A 44 5.96 2.76 -7.43
N TYR A 45 6.60 1.75 -8.02
CA TYR A 45 7.72 1.00 -7.40
C TYR A 45 9.12 1.54 -7.71
N ARG A 46 9.24 2.82 -8.08
CA ARG A 46 10.56 3.37 -8.44
C ARG A 46 11.36 3.71 -7.17
N GLU A 47 12.66 3.41 -7.21
CA GLU A 47 13.64 3.77 -6.17
C GLU A 47 13.68 5.26 -5.87
#